data_AF-A0A8S9KV07-F1
#
_entry.id   AF-A0A8S9KV07-F1
#
_cell.length_a   1.000
_cell.length_b   1.000
_cell.length_c   1.000
_cell.angle_alpha   90.00
_cell.angle_beta   90.00
_cell.angle_gamma   90.00
#
_symmetry.space_group_name_H-M   'P 1'
#
loop_
_entity.id
_entity.type
_entity.pdbx_description
1 polymer ?
#
loop_
_entity_poly.entity_id
_entity_poly.type
_entity_poly.pdbx_seq_one_letter_code
_entity_poly.pdbx_strand_id
1 'polypeptide(L)'
;MDVPTVARQPEFGKSAYDLYGNRKFYWEEKDEYGVYRDDREFPRDLDGHTIPVHTKDIRRLLERELYTKDEINEMFHGVYGEHEKNKEAFQLKLDGVYYPLNDSINWLTTCMEEMKKDIARIQNATDTARPPSIDRRQPQSIDSRQSPSLARRHHTSIHNVWPH
;
A
#
# COMPACT_ATOMS: atom_id res chain seq x y z
N MET A 1 -9.66 29.17 -36.00
CA MET A 1 -9.37 27.75 -36.31
C MET A 1 -8.84 27.15 -35.04
N ASP A 2 -9.76 26.83 -34.14
CA ASP A 2 -9.44 26.52 -32.76
C ASP A 2 -9.25 25.02 -32.65
N VAL A 3 -8.02 24.62 -32.31
CA VAL A 3 -7.69 23.22 -32.08
C VAL A 3 -8.29 22.83 -30.72
N PRO A 4 -9.22 21.86 -30.65
CA PRO A 4 -9.77 21.45 -29.36
C PRO A 4 -8.70 20.69 -28.57
N THR A 5 -8.14 21.34 -27.55
CA THR A 5 -7.17 20.72 -26.64
C THR A 5 -7.80 19.50 -25.95
N VAL A 6 -7.37 18.30 -26.35
CA VAL A 6 -7.81 17.03 -25.75
C VAL A 6 -7.13 16.83 -24.38
N ALA A 7 -7.55 17.64 -23.41
CA ALA A 7 -7.13 17.60 -22.01
C ALA A 7 -8.29 17.13 -21.12
N ARG A 8 -8.89 15.98 -21.47
CA ARG A 8 -9.76 15.19 -20.60
C ARG A 8 -9.27 13.75 -20.59
N GLN A 9 -8.32 13.46 -19.70
CA GLN A 9 -8.12 12.08 -19.26
C GLN A 9 -9.38 11.66 -18.49
N PRO A 10 -9.98 10.50 -18.79
CA PRO A 10 -11.01 9.95 -17.90
C PRO A 10 -10.33 9.46 -16.62
N GLU A 11 -10.82 9.90 -15.46
CA GLU A 11 -10.33 9.46 -14.13
C GLU A 11 -10.79 8.02 -13.81
N PHE A 12 -10.32 7.05 -14.58
CA PHE A 12 -10.50 5.63 -14.26
C PHE A 12 -9.75 5.27 -12.98
N GLY A 13 -10.45 4.64 -12.04
CA GLY A 13 -9.84 4.10 -10.82
C GLY A 13 -9.84 5.03 -9.61
N LYS A 14 -11.03 5.49 -9.18
CA LYS A 14 -11.22 5.88 -7.77
C LYS A 14 -10.83 4.67 -6.91
N SER A 15 -9.76 4.78 -6.11
CA SER A 15 -9.24 3.67 -5.30
C SER A 15 -10.34 2.93 -4.55
N ALA A 16 -10.34 1.59 -4.63
CA ALA A 16 -11.29 0.73 -3.92
C ALA A 16 -11.07 0.73 -2.39
N TYR A 17 -9.95 1.29 -1.92
CA TYR A 17 -9.55 1.37 -0.52
C TYR A 17 -9.17 2.82 -0.13
N ASP A 18 -9.36 3.18 1.14
CA ASP A 18 -8.92 4.46 1.70
C ASP A 18 -7.47 4.40 2.21
N LEU A 19 -6.97 5.52 2.77
CA LEU A 19 -5.62 5.62 3.33
C LEU A 19 -5.40 4.77 4.59
N TYR A 20 -6.46 4.16 5.13
CA TYR A 20 -6.44 3.28 6.30
C TYR A 20 -6.69 1.80 5.92
N GLY A 21 -6.85 1.50 4.62
CA GLY A 21 -7.14 0.16 4.10
C GLY A 21 -8.61 -0.25 4.15
N ASN A 22 -9.54 0.63 4.56
CA ASN A 22 -10.97 0.31 4.53
C ASN A 22 -11.47 0.29 3.09
N ARG A 23 -12.30 -0.72 2.75
CA ARG A 23 -12.91 -0.83 1.42
C ARG A 23 -13.94 0.31 1.24
N LYS A 24 -13.70 1.23 0.31
CA LYS A 24 -14.54 2.41 0.07
C LYS A 24 -15.87 2.09 -0.63
N PHE A 25 -15.98 0.89 -1.18
CA PHE A 25 -17.19 0.39 -1.84
C PHE A 25 -17.58 -0.96 -1.24
N TYR A 26 -18.72 -0.99 -0.55
CA TYR A 26 -19.39 -2.23 -0.16
C TYR A 26 -20.06 -2.83 -1.39
N TRP A 27 -19.25 -3.42 -2.28
CA TRP A 27 -19.75 -4.37 -3.25
C TRP A 27 -20.21 -5.61 -2.50
N GLU A 28 -21.52 -5.72 -2.35
CA GLU A 28 -22.24 -6.89 -1.83
C GLU A 28 -22.05 -8.11 -2.75
N GLU A 29 -22.53 -9.27 -2.32
CA GLU A 29 -22.40 -10.52 -3.06
C GLU A 29 -23.05 -10.38 -4.45
N LYS A 30 -22.33 -10.84 -5.48
CA LYS A 30 -22.83 -10.85 -6.86
C LYS A 30 -23.87 -11.96 -7.00
N ASP A 31 -24.93 -11.69 -7.76
CA ASP A 31 -25.79 -12.78 -8.22
C ASP A 31 -25.07 -13.69 -9.24
N GLU A 32 -25.72 -14.80 -9.60
CA GLU A 32 -25.28 -15.78 -10.60
C GLU A 32 -24.84 -15.15 -11.94
N TYR A 33 -25.36 -13.96 -12.27
CA TYR A 33 -25.13 -13.22 -13.51
C TYR A 33 -24.07 -12.12 -13.35
N GLY A 34 -23.45 -12.03 -12.17
CA GLY A 34 -22.38 -11.09 -11.87
C GLY A 34 -22.85 -9.66 -11.56
N VAL A 35 -24.15 -9.44 -11.39
CA VAL A 35 -24.74 -8.11 -11.15
C VAL A 35 -24.67 -7.77 -9.66
N TYR A 36 -24.23 -6.55 -9.35
CA TYR A 36 -24.27 -6.03 -7.98
C TYR A 36 -25.68 -5.56 -7.64
N ARG A 37 -26.27 -6.14 -6.60
CA ARG A 37 -27.56 -5.73 -6.06
C ARG A 37 -27.40 -4.68 -4.96
N ASP A 38 -28.51 -4.08 -4.53
CA ASP A 38 -28.62 -3.30 -3.30
C ASP A 38 -29.26 -4.12 -2.17
N ASP A 39 -29.41 -3.47 -1.01
CA ASP A 39 -30.06 -3.97 0.21
C ASP A 39 -31.55 -4.35 0.02
N ARG A 40 -32.08 -4.16 -1.20
CA ARG A 40 -33.45 -4.43 -1.63
C ARG A 40 -33.48 -5.28 -2.92
N GLU A 41 -32.37 -5.95 -3.24
CA GLU A 41 -32.16 -6.87 -4.37
C GLU A 41 -32.16 -6.24 -5.78
N PHE A 42 -32.18 -4.91 -5.91
CA PHE A 42 -32.22 -4.25 -7.23
C PHE A 42 -30.81 -3.96 -7.78
N PRO A 43 -30.60 -4.00 -9.11
CA PRO A 43 -29.33 -3.58 -9.71
C PRO A 43 -29.03 -2.10 -9.46
N ARG A 44 -27.76 -1.72 -9.33
CA ARG A 44 -27.30 -0.32 -9.28
C ARG A 44 -26.44 0.05 -10.49
N ASP A 45 -26.49 1.31 -10.92
CA ASP A 45 -25.56 1.87 -11.91
C ASP A 45 -24.20 2.24 -11.30
N LEU A 46 -23.29 2.77 -12.12
CA LEU A 46 -21.93 3.17 -11.68
C LEU A 46 -21.92 4.41 -10.77
N ASP A 47 -22.99 5.20 -10.75
CA ASP A 47 -23.16 6.38 -9.90
C ASP A 47 -23.95 6.05 -8.61
N GLY A 48 -24.48 4.83 -8.50
CA GLY A 48 -25.17 4.28 -7.33
C GLY A 48 -26.70 4.30 -7.41
N HIS A 49 -27.30 4.73 -8.53
CA HIS A 49 -28.76 4.76 -8.67
C HIS A 49 -29.33 3.36 -8.90
N THR A 50 -30.43 3.04 -8.22
CA THR A 50 -31.19 1.81 -8.46
C THR A 50 -31.76 1.79 -9.89
N ILE A 51 -31.46 0.74 -10.67
CA ILE A 51 -31.95 0.54 -12.03
C ILE A 51 -33.26 -0.30 -11.97
N PRO A 52 -34.45 0.28 -12.23
CA PRO A 52 -35.72 -0.44 -12.17
C PRO A 52 -35.98 -1.24 -13.46
N VAL A 53 -35.13 -2.22 -13.74
CA VAL A 53 -35.24 -3.11 -14.91
C VAL A 53 -35.41 -4.55 -14.44
N HIS A 54 -36.61 -5.11 -14.62
CA HIS A 54 -36.90 -6.51 -14.34
C HIS A 54 -36.85 -7.33 -15.64
N THR A 55 -36.48 -8.62 -15.55
CA THR A 55 -36.27 -9.50 -16.73
C THR A 55 -37.52 -9.65 -17.62
N LYS A 56 -38.71 -9.44 -17.05
CA LYS A 56 -39.99 -9.38 -17.80
C LYS A 56 -40.10 -8.11 -18.66
N ASP A 57 -39.55 -6.98 -18.24
CA ASP A 57 -39.60 -5.73 -18.99
C ASP A 57 -38.64 -5.76 -20.19
N ILE A 58 -37.43 -6.32 -20.01
CA ILE A 58 -36.48 -6.58 -21.11
C ILE A 58 -37.14 -7.49 -22.16
N ARG A 59 -37.73 -8.61 -21.72
CA ARG A 59 -38.41 -9.56 -22.60
C ARG A 59 -39.57 -8.91 -23.36
N ARG A 60 -40.44 -8.17 -22.65
CA ARG A 60 -41.56 -7.43 -23.24
C ARG A 60 -41.11 -6.32 -24.20
N LEU A 61 -39.88 -5.81 -24.06
CA LEU A 61 -39.30 -4.86 -25.01
C LEU A 61 -38.92 -5.56 -26.32
N LEU A 62 -38.20 -6.69 -26.23
CA LEU A 62 -37.77 -7.50 -27.38
C LEU A 62 -38.98 -8.11 -28.12
N GLU A 63 -39.95 -8.67 -27.40
CA GLU A 63 -41.23 -9.17 -27.94
C GLU A 63 -42.05 -8.05 -28.62
N ARG A 64 -41.75 -6.77 -28.36
CA ARG A 64 -42.38 -5.61 -29.00
C ARG A 64 -41.70 -5.16 -30.30
N GLU A 65 -40.48 -5.59 -30.57
CA GLU A 65 -39.72 -5.26 -31.78
C GLU A 65 -39.90 -6.30 -32.90
N LEU A 66 -40.96 -7.11 -32.81
CA LEU A 66 -41.39 -8.14 -33.76
C LEU A 66 -40.47 -9.37 -33.91
N TYR A 67 -39.39 -9.48 -33.12
CA TYR A 67 -38.59 -10.70 -33.05
C TYR A 67 -39.43 -11.90 -32.61
N THR A 68 -39.25 -13.04 -33.27
CA THR A 68 -39.82 -14.31 -32.83
C THR A 68 -39.15 -14.79 -31.55
N LYS A 69 -39.83 -15.66 -30.81
CA LYS A 69 -39.32 -16.24 -29.57
C LYS A 69 -37.97 -16.97 -29.79
N ASP A 70 -37.79 -17.59 -30.95
CA ASP A 70 -36.61 -18.40 -31.24
C ASP A 70 -35.40 -17.50 -31.59
N GLU A 71 -35.60 -16.41 -32.34
CA GLU A 71 -34.57 -15.37 -32.56
C GLU A 71 -34.13 -14.72 -31.24
N ILE A 72 -35.08 -14.37 -30.36
CA ILE A 72 -34.76 -13.83 -29.02
C ILE A 72 -33.93 -14.85 -28.21
N ASN A 73 -34.26 -16.14 -28.31
CA ASN A 73 -33.56 -17.20 -27.58
C ASN A 73 -32.14 -17.45 -28.14
N GLU A 74 -31.96 -17.40 -29.46
CA GLU A 74 -30.66 -17.46 -30.12
C GLU A 74 -29.76 -16.29 -29.70
N MET A 75 -30.29 -15.05 -29.73
CA MET A 75 -29.57 -13.86 -29.27
C MET A 75 -29.14 -13.98 -27.79
N PHE A 76 -30.04 -14.45 -26.92
CA PHE A 76 -29.72 -14.66 -25.50
C PHE A 76 -28.59 -15.69 -25.30
N HIS A 77 -28.63 -16.83 -25.98
CA HIS A 77 -27.58 -17.84 -25.88
C HIS A 77 -26.26 -17.39 -26.50
N GLY A 78 -26.29 -16.61 -27.58
CA GLY A 78 -25.10 -16.01 -28.20
C GLY A 78 -24.39 -15.06 -27.23
N VAL A 79 -25.10 -14.07 -26.69
CA VAL A 79 -24.55 -13.09 -25.74
C VAL A 79 -24.07 -13.77 -24.45
N TYR A 80 -24.82 -14.72 -23.90
CA TYR A 80 -24.43 -15.45 -22.69
C TYR A 80 -23.19 -16.33 -22.92
N GLY A 81 -23.12 -17.02 -24.06
CA GLY A 81 -21.97 -17.86 -24.44
C GLY A 81 -20.71 -17.07 -24.78
N GLU A 82 -20.83 -15.81 -25.21
CA GLU A 82 -19.70 -14.89 -25.37
C GLU A 82 -19.28 -14.25 -24.04
N HIS A 83 -20.24 -13.94 -23.15
CA HIS A 83 -19.96 -13.45 -21.80
C HIS A 83 -19.12 -14.45 -20.98
N GLU A 84 -19.48 -15.73 -20.99
CA GLU A 84 -18.77 -16.76 -20.21
C GLU A 84 -17.33 -17.00 -20.75
N LYS A 85 -17.14 -17.00 -22.08
CA LYS A 85 -15.79 -17.03 -22.69
C LYS A 85 -14.94 -15.82 -22.32
N ASN A 86 -15.56 -14.63 -22.27
CA ASN A 86 -14.86 -13.42 -21.84
C ASN A 86 -14.45 -13.50 -20.36
N LYS A 87 -15.33 -14.01 -19.48
CA LYS A 87 -15.03 -14.28 -18.07
C LYS A 87 -13.85 -15.26 -17.90
N GLU A 88 -13.83 -16.37 -18.63
CA GLU A 88 -12.68 -17.29 -18.67
C GLU A 88 -11.39 -16.58 -19.14
N ALA A 89 -11.47 -15.81 -20.23
CA ALA A 89 -10.33 -15.08 -20.79
C ALA A 89 -9.83 -13.95 -19.87
N PHE A 90 -10.71 -13.33 -19.07
CA PHE A 90 -10.32 -12.37 -18.03
C PHE A 90 -9.69 -13.07 -16.83
N GLN A 91 -10.21 -14.22 -16.39
CA GLN A 91 -9.59 -15.01 -15.31
C GLN A 91 -8.18 -15.44 -15.70
N LEU A 92 -7.98 -15.99 -16.90
CA LEU A 92 -6.65 -16.39 -17.40
C LEU A 92 -5.65 -15.22 -17.46
N LYS A 93 -6.12 -14.02 -17.82
CA LYS A 93 -5.30 -12.78 -17.80
C LYS A 93 -4.97 -12.33 -16.37
N LEU A 94 -5.89 -12.48 -15.43
CA LEU A 94 -5.66 -12.17 -14.02
C LEU A 94 -4.68 -13.16 -13.40
N ASP A 95 -4.86 -14.47 -13.61
CA ASP A 95 -3.96 -15.52 -13.13
C ASP A 95 -2.53 -15.32 -13.65
N GLY A 96 -2.39 -15.03 -14.94
CA GLY A 96 -1.10 -14.75 -15.59
C GLY A 96 -0.35 -13.50 -15.07
N VAL A 97 -1.02 -12.65 -14.29
CA VAL A 97 -0.41 -11.50 -13.57
C VAL A 97 -0.30 -11.79 -12.07
N TYR A 98 -1.30 -12.44 -11.48
CA TYR A 98 -1.40 -12.71 -10.06
C TYR A 98 -0.32 -13.67 -9.56
N TYR A 99 -0.16 -14.85 -10.17
CA TYR A 99 0.81 -15.84 -9.68
C TYR A 99 2.27 -15.33 -9.75
N PRO A 100 2.76 -14.74 -10.87
CA PRO A 100 4.11 -14.18 -10.91
C PRO A 100 4.37 -13.06 -9.90
N LEU A 101 3.36 -12.21 -9.61
CA LEU A 101 3.47 -11.18 -8.57
C LEU A 101 3.46 -11.77 -7.17
N ASN A 102 2.58 -12.74 -6.89
CA ASN A 102 2.53 -13.49 -5.64
C ASN A 102 3.89 -14.17 -5.34
N ASP A 103 4.47 -14.85 -6.33
CA ASP A 103 5.75 -15.54 -6.19
C ASP A 103 6.90 -14.55 -5.98
N SER A 104 6.86 -13.39 -6.65
CA SER A 104 7.79 -12.28 -6.42
C SER A 104 7.69 -11.71 -5.00
N ILE A 105 6.47 -11.55 -4.47
CA ILE A 105 6.21 -11.08 -3.10
C ILE A 105 6.70 -12.10 -2.07
N ASN A 106 6.44 -13.39 -2.31
CA ASN A 106 6.91 -14.48 -1.44
C ASN A 106 8.44 -14.54 -1.40
N TRP A 107 9.11 -14.48 -2.56
CA TRP A 107 10.57 -14.45 -2.64
C TRP A 107 11.18 -13.22 -1.96
N LEU A 108 10.62 -12.01 -2.17
CA LEU A 108 11.04 -10.80 -1.49
C LEU A 108 10.87 -10.90 0.04
N THR A 109 9.80 -11.55 0.50
CA THR A 109 9.55 -11.80 1.92
C THR A 109 10.60 -12.74 2.52
N THR A 110 10.90 -13.87 1.86
CA THR A 110 11.97 -14.78 2.30
C THR A 110 13.33 -14.08 2.36
N CYS A 111 13.69 -13.36 1.30
CA CYS A 111 14.94 -12.60 1.20
C CYS A 111 15.08 -11.58 2.35
N MET A 112 14.00 -10.85 2.67
CA MET A 112 13.98 -9.90 3.78
C MET A 112 14.17 -10.57 5.16
N GLU A 113 13.57 -11.74 5.41
CA GLU A 113 13.77 -12.47 6.67
C GLU A 113 15.19 -13.06 6.80
N GLU A 114 15.81 -13.49 5.70
CA GLU A 114 17.21 -13.90 5.69
C GLU A 114 18.15 -12.71 6.00
N MET A 115 17.92 -11.55 5.38
CA MET A 115 18.69 -10.33 5.68
C MET A 115 18.54 -9.89 7.15
N LYS A 116 17.32 -9.92 7.72
CA LYS A 116 17.09 -9.64 9.15
C LYS A 116 17.88 -10.58 10.05
N LYS A 117 17.92 -11.88 9.70
CA LYS A 117 18.65 -12.92 10.43
C LYS A 117 20.17 -12.71 10.37
N ASP A 118 20.69 -12.26 9.25
CA ASP A 118 22.13 -11.95 9.11
C ASP A 118 22.53 -10.67 9.85
N ILE A 119 21.70 -9.64 9.85
CA ILE A 119 21.90 -8.46 10.72
C ILE A 119 21.96 -8.90 12.19
N ALA A 120 21.02 -9.74 12.65
CA ALA A 120 21.03 -10.25 14.02
C ALA A 120 22.26 -11.12 14.34
N ARG A 121 22.76 -11.91 13.39
CA ARG A 121 24.03 -12.67 13.51
C ARG A 121 25.22 -11.74 13.70
N ILE A 122 25.32 -10.68 12.89
CA ILE A 122 26.41 -9.67 12.97
C ILE A 122 26.34 -8.91 14.31
N GLN A 123 25.14 -8.53 14.75
CA GLN A 123 24.91 -7.88 16.04
C GLN A 123 25.43 -8.75 17.19
N ASN A 124 24.97 -10.01 17.25
CA ASN A 124 25.37 -10.97 18.30
C ASN A 124 26.88 -11.26 18.28
N ALA A 125 27.50 -11.37 17.10
CA ALA A 125 28.96 -11.56 17.00
C ALA A 125 29.72 -10.33 17.52
N THR A 126 29.21 -9.12 17.26
CA THR A 126 29.81 -7.86 17.73
C THR A 126 29.70 -7.72 19.24
N ASP A 127 28.54 -8.02 19.83
CA ASP A 127 28.36 -7.99 21.29
C ASP A 127 29.10 -9.14 22.00
N THR A 128 29.31 -10.29 21.35
CA THR A 128 30.16 -11.38 21.88
C THR A 128 31.66 -11.01 21.83
N ALA A 129 32.09 -10.28 20.80
CA ALA A 129 33.46 -9.78 20.68
C ALA A 129 33.74 -8.53 21.55
N ARG A 130 32.71 -7.95 22.16
CA ARG A 130 32.82 -6.80 23.05
C ARG A 130 33.50 -7.23 24.36
N PRO A 131 34.69 -6.72 24.70
CA PRO A 131 35.33 -7.06 25.96
C PRO A 131 34.43 -6.60 27.12
N PRO A 132 34.42 -7.32 28.27
CA PRO A 132 33.62 -6.93 29.41
C PRO A 132 34.00 -5.51 29.82
N SER A 133 32.99 -4.64 29.96
CA SER A 133 33.20 -3.28 30.43
C SER A 133 33.91 -3.34 31.77
N ILE A 134 35.15 -2.84 31.81
CA ILE A 134 35.90 -2.75 33.06
C ILE A 134 35.16 -1.73 33.93
N ASP A 135 34.35 -2.23 34.87
CA ASP A 135 33.83 -1.47 36.00
C ASP A 135 35.02 -1.00 36.83
N ARG A 136 35.60 0.11 36.38
CA ARG A 136 36.83 0.68 36.92
C ARG A 136 36.45 1.47 38.15
N ARG A 137 36.18 0.72 39.22
CA ARG A 137 35.78 1.16 40.57
C ARG A 137 36.34 2.54 40.88
N GLN A 138 35.45 3.41 41.35
CA GLN A 138 35.71 4.82 41.65
C GLN A 138 37.12 5.04 42.24
N PRO A 139 37.96 5.89 41.62
CA PRO A 139 39.03 6.54 42.37
C PRO A 139 38.38 7.28 43.55
N GLN A 140 38.79 6.98 44.78
CA GLN A 140 38.31 7.74 45.93
C GLN A 140 38.70 9.22 45.74
N SER A 141 37.72 10.11 45.82
CA SER A 141 37.95 11.55 45.80
C SER A 141 38.87 11.92 46.97
N ILE A 142 40.08 12.37 46.68
CA ILE A 142 41.04 12.80 47.70
C ILE A 142 40.56 14.15 48.25
N ASP A 143 39.86 14.14 49.38
CA ASP A 143 39.35 15.34 50.08
C ASP A 143 40.51 16.20 50.60
N SER A 144 41.07 17.00 49.69
CA SER A 144 42.33 17.73 49.87
C SER A 144 42.11 19.05 50.60
N ARG A 145 41.41 19.01 51.75
CA ARG A 145 41.25 20.15 52.64
C ARG A 145 42.54 20.43 53.41
N GLN A 146 43.38 21.33 52.90
CA GLN A 146 43.79 22.56 53.59
C GLN A 146 44.91 23.32 52.87
N SER A 147 44.78 24.66 52.88
CA SER A 147 45.84 25.65 52.65
C SER A 147 46.44 25.73 51.23
N PRO A 148 46.60 26.95 50.70
CA PRO A 148 47.83 27.67 51.02
C PRO A 148 47.62 29.13 51.48
N SER A 149 48.20 29.47 52.63
CA SER A 149 48.44 30.85 53.05
C SER A 149 49.88 31.01 53.53
N LEU A 150 50.75 31.56 52.67
CA LEU A 150 52.06 32.18 52.94
C LEU A 150 52.61 32.61 51.57
N ALA A 151 52.43 33.87 51.15
CA ALA A 151 53.24 35.04 51.54
C ALA A 151 54.56 35.21 50.75
N ARG A 152 54.41 35.67 49.49
CA ARG A 152 55.05 36.89 48.97
C ARG A 152 56.58 37.04 49.16
N ARG A 153 57.34 36.89 48.05
CA ARG A 153 58.25 37.90 47.42
C ARG A 153 59.22 37.24 46.44
N HIS A 154 59.37 37.80 45.25
CA HIS A 154 60.69 38.12 44.65
C HIS A 154 60.54 39.21 43.57
N HIS A 155 61.61 39.98 43.37
CA HIS A 155 61.79 41.11 42.45
C HIS A 155 62.84 40.68 41.39
N THR A 156 62.98 41.16 40.13
CA THR A 156 62.40 42.25 39.28
C THR A 156 62.91 41.98 37.82
N SER A 157 62.68 42.71 36.70
CA SER A 157 62.05 44.01 36.36
C SER A 157 61.86 44.17 34.81
N ILE A 158 61.05 45.16 34.39
CA ILE A 158 61.24 46.10 33.24
C ILE A 158 61.28 45.59 31.76
N HIS A 159 60.37 46.16 30.94
CA HIS A 159 60.41 46.42 29.47
C HIS A 159 60.38 45.24 28.45
N ASN A 160 59.86 45.38 27.21
CA ASN A 160 59.10 46.50 26.60
C ASN A 160 58.07 46.09 25.50
N VAL A 161 56.94 46.80 25.48
CA VAL A 161 56.08 47.34 24.38
C VAL A 161 56.00 46.69 22.95
N TRP A 162 54.75 46.60 22.47
CA TRP A 162 54.20 46.33 21.11
C TRP A 162 54.56 47.37 20.01
N PRO A 163 54.36 47.06 18.71
CA PRO A 163 53.11 47.39 17.98
C PRO A 163 52.62 46.23 17.07
N HIS A 164 51.43 46.25 16.45
CA HIS A 164 50.43 47.32 16.23
C HIS A 164 49.04 46.94 16.74
#